data_AF-A0A959HA84-F1
#
_entry.id   AF-A0A959HA84-F1
#
_cell.length_a   1.000
_cell.length_b   1.000
_cell.length_c   1.000
_cell.angle_alpha   90.00
_cell.angle_beta   90.00
_cell.angle_gamma   90.00
#
_symmetry.space_group_name_H-M   'P 1'
#
loop_
_entity.id
_entity.type
_entity.pdbx_description
1 polymer ?
#
loop_
_entity_poly.entity_id
_entity_poly.type
_entity_poly.pdbx_seq_one_letter_code
_entity_poly.pdbx_strand_id
1 'polypeptide(L)'
;FSGHGLQGAFLPVDFDGYNNQLKHEEIKQLLEESRAKHKLVLADACHSGSLLSSKTPLQVALQQYYQAFEDTRGGMALLMSSKGEEYSLEDGGLRSGIFSHFLVRGLKGEANQDGNAIITIQELFDYVHQNVRMYTGNIQTPTLTGNFDRRMPVAFVRGE
;
A
#
# COMPACT_ATOMS: atom_id res chain seq x y z
N PHE A 1 -4.08 -1.48 -6.19
CA PHE A 1 -5.15 -1.82 -7.13
C PHE A 1 -6.38 -1.13 -6.60
N SER A 2 -7.29 -0.67 -7.46
CA SER A 2 -8.60 -0.19 -7.04
C SER A 2 -9.61 -0.53 -8.14
N GLY A 3 -10.82 -0.93 -7.75
CA GLY A 3 -11.77 -1.64 -8.60
C GLY A 3 -12.58 -2.66 -7.79
N HIS A 4 -12.75 -3.87 -8.31
CA HIS A 4 -13.49 -4.94 -7.64
C HIS A 4 -12.63 -6.19 -7.38
N GLY A 5 -13.01 -6.97 -6.38
CA GLY A 5 -12.32 -8.19 -5.97
C GLY A 5 -13.28 -9.17 -5.28
N LEU A 6 -12.84 -10.42 -5.21
CA LEU A 6 -13.45 -11.51 -4.45
C LEU A 6 -12.38 -12.11 -3.52
N GLN A 7 -12.79 -13.02 -2.64
CA GLN A 7 -11.86 -13.75 -1.79
C GLN A 7 -10.85 -14.55 -2.65
N GLY A 8 -9.61 -14.05 -2.72
CA GLY A 8 -8.51 -14.69 -3.46
C GLY A 8 -8.28 -14.23 -4.90
N ALA A 9 -9.05 -13.26 -5.43
CA ALA A 9 -8.84 -12.74 -6.78
C ALA A 9 -9.29 -11.28 -6.96
N PHE A 10 -8.63 -10.57 -7.88
CA PHE A 10 -9.15 -9.33 -8.47
C PHE A 10 -10.07 -9.62 -9.64
N LEU A 11 -10.99 -8.69 -9.89
CA LEU A 11 -11.89 -8.72 -11.03
C LEU A 11 -11.45 -7.68 -12.08
N PRO A 12 -10.90 -8.14 -13.23
CA PRO A 12 -10.87 -7.40 -14.48
C PRO A 12 -12.24 -6.88 -14.92
N VAL A 13 -12.24 -5.93 -15.86
CA VAL A 13 -13.46 -5.33 -16.44
C VAL A 13 -14.27 -6.32 -17.30
N ASP A 14 -13.63 -7.38 -17.76
CA ASP A 14 -14.19 -8.48 -18.57
C ASP A 14 -14.52 -9.74 -17.75
N PHE A 15 -14.64 -9.62 -16.43
CA PHE A 15 -15.15 -10.67 -15.55
C PHE A 15 -16.61 -11.03 -15.88
N ASP A 16 -16.87 -12.28 -16.29
CA ASP A 16 -18.19 -12.75 -16.75
C ASP A 16 -19.08 -13.36 -15.64
N GLY A 17 -18.61 -13.34 -14.39
CA GLY A 17 -19.22 -14.02 -13.24
C GLY A 17 -18.47 -15.27 -12.78
N TYR A 18 -17.62 -15.86 -13.63
CA TYR A 18 -16.92 -17.12 -13.35
C TYR A 18 -15.46 -17.13 -13.84
N ASN A 19 -15.24 -16.75 -15.10
CA ASN A 19 -13.94 -16.72 -15.79
C ASN A 19 -13.26 -15.35 -15.62
N ASN A 20 -12.09 -15.16 -16.25
CA ASN A 20 -11.37 -13.88 -16.29
C ASN A 20 -11.12 -13.28 -14.90
N GLN A 21 -10.56 -14.09 -13.99
CA GLN A 21 -10.16 -13.68 -12.64
C GLN A 21 -8.64 -13.62 -12.51
N LEU A 22 -8.08 -12.58 -11.90
CA LEU A 22 -6.64 -12.49 -11.62
C LEU A 22 -6.35 -12.90 -10.17
N LYS A 23 -5.82 -14.11 -9.98
CA LYS A 23 -5.68 -14.75 -8.66
C LYS A 23 -4.57 -14.11 -7.82
N HIS A 24 -4.85 -13.87 -6.54
CA HIS A 24 -3.87 -13.31 -5.60
C HIS A 24 -2.62 -14.20 -5.45
N GLU A 25 -2.80 -15.53 -5.43
CA GLU A 25 -1.69 -16.49 -5.34
C GLU A 25 -0.79 -16.50 -6.60
N GLU A 26 -1.35 -16.25 -7.79
CA GLU A 26 -0.59 -16.15 -9.04
C GLU A 26 0.29 -14.89 -9.05
N ILE A 27 -0.29 -13.74 -8.65
CA ILE A 27 0.46 -12.49 -8.46
C ILE A 27 1.55 -12.68 -7.40
N LYS A 28 1.23 -13.32 -6.28
CA LYS A 28 2.17 -13.61 -5.19
C LYS A 28 3.32 -14.50 -5.68
N GLN A 29 3.06 -15.56 -6.44
CA GLN A 29 4.11 -16.40 -7.01
C GLN A 29 5.03 -15.61 -7.94
N LEU A 30 4.47 -14.83 -8.88
CA LEU A 30 5.24 -13.96 -9.79
C LEU A 30 6.08 -12.93 -9.01
N LEU A 31 5.57 -12.43 -7.88
CA LEU A 31 6.34 -11.57 -6.99
C LEU A 31 7.40 -12.34 -6.22
N GLU A 32 7.15 -13.54 -5.72
CA GLU A 32 8.13 -14.38 -5.02
C GLU A 32 9.31 -14.74 -5.94
N GLU A 33 9.03 -15.17 -7.17
CA GLU A 33 10.02 -15.47 -8.23
C GLU A 33 10.85 -14.23 -8.66
N SER A 34 10.30 -13.02 -8.51
CA SER A 34 11.01 -11.78 -8.84
C SER A 34 12.27 -11.59 -7.99
N ARG A 35 13.40 -11.29 -8.65
CA ARG A 35 14.71 -11.04 -8.00
C ARG A 35 14.79 -9.69 -7.27
N ALA A 36 13.70 -8.92 -7.21
CA ALA A 36 13.64 -7.65 -6.49
C ALA A 36 13.87 -7.85 -4.98
N LYS A 37 14.77 -7.07 -4.37
CA LYS A 37 15.07 -7.14 -2.93
C LYS A 37 13.86 -6.78 -2.06
N HIS A 38 13.10 -5.76 -2.47
CA HIS A 38 11.95 -5.20 -1.77
C HIS A 38 10.73 -5.20 -2.70
N LYS A 39 9.57 -5.63 -2.18
CA LYS A 39 8.35 -5.89 -2.96
C LYS A 39 7.14 -5.28 -2.22
N LEU A 40 6.77 -4.04 -2.57
CA LEU A 40 5.67 -3.30 -1.93
C LEU A 40 4.36 -3.44 -2.72
N VAL A 41 3.27 -3.71 -1.99
CA VAL A 41 2.03 -4.23 -2.53
C VAL A 41 0.82 -3.50 -1.90
N LEU A 42 0.17 -2.56 -2.61
CA LEU A 42 -0.92 -1.71 -2.06
C LEU A 42 -2.28 -1.88 -2.79
N ALA A 43 -3.40 -2.04 -2.07
CA ALA A 43 -4.74 -2.07 -2.69
C ALA A 43 -5.90 -1.46 -1.89
N ASP A 44 -6.89 -0.99 -2.65
CA ASP A 44 -8.09 -0.27 -2.25
C ASP A 44 -9.34 -0.78 -3.00
N ALA A 45 -9.86 -1.93 -2.56
CA ALA A 45 -11.14 -2.51 -3.00
C ALA A 45 -11.59 -3.61 -2.02
N CYS A 46 -12.91 -3.84 -1.94
CA CYS A 46 -13.53 -4.84 -1.06
C CYS A 46 -12.99 -6.27 -1.31
N HIS A 47 -12.79 -7.04 -0.23
CA HIS A 47 -12.10 -8.35 -0.22
C HIS A 47 -10.68 -8.39 -0.85
N SER A 48 -10.14 -7.26 -1.30
CA SER A 48 -8.97 -7.23 -2.19
C SER A 48 -7.68 -6.87 -1.46
N GLY A 49 -6.55 -7.45 -1.90
CA GLY A 49 -5.24 -7.11 -1.39
C GLY A 49 -4.13 -7.35 -2.41
N SER A 50 -3.63 -6.29 -3.06
CA SER A 50 -2.35 -6.17 -3.83
C SER A 50 -2.23 -5.04 -4.92
N LEU A 51 -1.07 -4.36 -4.93
CA LEU A 51 -0.29 -3.70 -6.03
C LEU A 51 -0.59 -2.37 -6.78
N LEU A 52 0.49 -1.66 -7.19
CA LEU A 52 0.71 -0.20 -7.15
C LEU A 52 1.06 0.54 -8.49
N SER A 53 1.10 1.90 -8.44
CA SER A 53 1.83 2.88 -9.32
C SER A 53 1.64 4.32 -8.78
N SER A 54 2.29 5.43 -9.18
CA SER A 54 3.50 5.86 -9.96
C SER A 54 3.53 7.43 -9.90
N LYS A 55 4.55 8.29 -10.17
CA LYS A 55 6.02 8.30 -10.47
C LYS A 55 6.55 9.78 -10.46
N THR A 56 7.81 10.03 -10.86
CA THR A 56 8.45 11.34 -11.23
C THR A 56 8.94 12.29 -10.09
N PRO A 57 9.93 13.20 -10.32
CA PRO A 57 11.37 12.88 -10.20
C PRO A 57 12.12 13.62 -9.07
N LEU A 58 13.37 13.20 -8.78
CA LEU A 58 14.20 13.60 -7.63
C LEU A 58 15.71 13.64 -7.93
N GLN A 59 16.51 14.26 -7.03
CA GLN A 59 17.96 14.03 -6.95
C GLN A 59 18.54 13.87 -5.51
N VAL A 60 18.47 14.86 -4.61
CA VAL A 60 19.23 14.80 -3.33
C VAL A 60 18.74 13.73 -2.34
N ALA A 61 17.45 13.77 -1.94
CA ALA A 61 16.90 12.82 -0.95
C ALA A 61 16.90 11.34 -1.40
N LEU A 62 17.16 11.07 -2.69
CA LEU A 62 17.39 9.70 -3.16
C LEU A 62 18.61 9.05 -2.50
N GLN A 63 19.68 9.80 -2.20
CA GLN A 63 20.91 9.20 -1.69
C GLN A 63 20.72 8.60 -0.29
N GLN A 64 20.00 9.31 0.59
CA GLN A 64 19.62 8.82 1.92
C GLN A 64 18.61 7.66 1.83
N TYR A 65 17.62 7.78 0.94
CA TYR A 65 16.67 6.70 0.67
C TYR A 65 17.35 5.41 0.19
N TYR A 66 18.33 5.51 -0.72
CA TYR A 66 19.08 4.36 -1.22
C TYR A 66 19.92 3.69 -0.13
N GLN A 67 20.58 4.46 0.76
CA GLN A 67 21.32 3.90 1.90
C GLN A 67 20.40 3.08 2.83
N ALA A 68 19.24 3.63 3.22
CA ALA A 68 18.27 2.89 4.04
C ALA A 68 17.66 1.67 3.30
N PHE A 69 17.57 1.72 1.97
CA PHE A 69 17.11 0.61 1.12
C PHE A 69 18.17 -0.50 0.99
N GLU A 70 19.46 -0.17 1.12
CA GLU A 70 20.59 -1.10 1.18
C GLU A 70 20.74 -1.76 2.57
N ASP A 71 20.60 -1.00 3.66
CA ASP A 71 20.73 -1.49 5.06
C ASP A 71 19.57 -2.35 5.57
N THR A 72 18.47 -2.44 4.82
CA THR A 72 17.28 -3.22 5.17
C THR A 72 17.29 -4.62 4.55
N ARG A 73 16.71 -5.62 5.23
CA ARG A 73 16.85 -7.04 4.84
C ARG A 73 16.13 -7.46 3.56
N GLY A 74 15.20 -6.66 3.05
CA GLY A 74 14.33 -7.02 1.92
C GLY A 74 12.96 -7.54 2.35
N GLY A 75 12.24 -8.13 1.39
CA GLY A 75 11.00 -8.88 1.61
C GLY A 75 9.78 -8.35 0.84
N MET A 76 8.61 -8.91 1.14
CA MET A 76 7.32 -8.54 0.55
C MET A 76 6.34 -8.02 1.61
N ALA A 77 5.81 -6.82 1.38
CA ALA A 77 4.90 -6.11 2.30
C ALA A 77 3.58 -5.77 1.59
N LEU A 78 2.47 -6.33 2.08
CA LEU A 78 1.12 -6.15 1.56
C LEU A 78 0.32 -5.24 2.48
N LEU A 79 0.00 -4.03 2.01
CA LEU A 79 -0.81 -3.03 2.74
C LEU A 79 -2.16 -2.85 2.04
N MET A 80 -3.23 -3.21 2.73
CA MET A 80 -4.58 -3.37 2.18
C MET A 80 -5.54 -2.38 2.87
N SER A 81 -6.54 -1.89 2.13
CA SER A 81 -7.50 -0.90 2.61
C SER A 81 -8.45 -1.37 3.72
N SER A 82 -8.79 -2.66 3.76
CA SER A 82 -9.76 -3.23 4.71
C SER A 82 -9.39 -4.66 5.08
N LYS A 83 -10.04 -5.23 6.11
CA LYS A 83 -10.00 -6.68 6.37
C LYS A 83 -10.90 -7.45 5.40
N GLY A 84 -10.71 -8.77 5.33
CA GLY A 84 -11.43 -9.66 4.40
C GLY A 84 -12.94 -9.84 4.62
N GLU A 85 -13.57 -9.08 5.51
CA GLU A 85 -15.02 -9.00 5.76
C GLU A 85 -15.52 -7.54 5.73
N GLU A 86 -14.62 -6.56 5.55
CA GLU A 86 -14.88 -5.12 5.62
C GLU A 86 -14.92 -4.49 4.22
N TYR A 87 -15.91 -3.63 3.96
CA TYR A 87 -15.99 -2.86 2.72
C TYR A 87 -14.93 -1.74 2.70
N SER A 88 -14.33 -1.47 1.54
CA SER A 88 -13.66 -0.17 1.33
C SER A 88 -14.71 0.88 1.01
N LEU A 89 -14.51 2.09 1.51
CA LEU A 89 -15.47 3.19 1.42
C LEU A 89 -14.92 4.34 0.57
N GLU A 90 -15.79 4.84 -0.31
CA GLU A 90 -15.65 6.13 -0.99
C GLU A 90 -16.55 7.16 -0.29
N ASP A 91 -16.10 8.41 -0.21
CA ASP A 91 -16.88 9.53 0.34
C ASP A 91 -17.22 10.53 -0.78
N GLY A 92 -18.34 11.24 -0.66
CA GLY A 92 -18.77 12.22 -1.66
C GLY A 92 -17.96 13.53 -1.65
N GLY A 93 -17.31 13.86 -0.53
CA GLY A 93 -16.42 15.02 -0.40
C GLY A 93 -14.98 14.73 -0.82
N LEU A 94 -14.44 13.59 -0.39
CA LEU A 94 -13.15 13.07 -0.83
C LEU A 94 -13.28 12.43 -2.22
N ARG A 95 -12.79 13.09 -3.27
CA ARG A 95 -12.83 12.61 -4.68
C ARG A 95 -11.88 11.42 -4.97
N SER A 96 -11.75 10.51 -4.01
CA SER A 96 -10.89 9.32 -3.98
C SER A 96 -11.28 8.45 -2.79
N GLY A 97 -11.19 7.11 -2.91
CA GLY A 97 -11.38 6.18 -1.78
C GLY A 97 -10.59 6.58 -0.52
N ILE A 98 -11.18 6.34 0.66
CA ILE A 98 -10.71 6.92 1.93
C ILE A 98 -9.31 6.41 2.30
N PHE A 99 -9.02 5.12 2.04
CA PHE A 99 -7.67 4.58 2.18
C PHE A 99 -6.69 5.25 1.22
N SER A 100 -7.01 5.36 -0.08
CA SER A 100 -6.15 6.02 -1.06
C SER A 100 -5.84 7.50 -0.71
N HIS A 101 -6.80 8.23 -0.14
CA HIS A 101 -6.59 9.61 0.34
C HIS A 101 -5.49 9.67 1.42
N PHE A 102 -5.62 8.87 2.49
CA PHE A 102 -4.63 8.87 3.57
C PHE A 102 -3.31 8.24 3.15
N LEU A 103 -3.32 7.22 2.29
CA LEU A 103 -2.11 6.63 1.72
C LEU A 103 -1.26 7.67 0.98
N VAL A 104 -1.89 8.48 0.11
CA VAL A 104 -1.19 9.54 -0.63
C VAL A 104 -0.69 10.66 0.29
N ARG A 105 -1.42 10.98 1.37
CA ARG A 105 -0.98 11.95 2.39
C ARG A 105 0.23 11.46 3.19
N GLY A 106 0.20 10.21 3.65
CA GLY A 106 1.32 9.58 4.34
C GLY A 106 2.58 9.57 3.49
N LEU A 107 2.47 9.10 2.23
CA LEU A 107 3.56 9.07 1.25
C LEU A 107 4.11 10.46 0.87
N LYS A 108 3.37 11.54 1.09
CA LYS A 108 3.82 12.93 0.83
C LYS A 108 4.64 13.54 1.98
N GLY A 109 4.61 12.96 3.17
CA GLY A 109 5.35 13.46 4.33
C GLY A 109 4.63 13.27 5.66
N GLU A 110 3.30 13.13 5.67
CA GLU A 110 2.52 13.12 6.92
C GLU A 110 2.72 11.85 7.76
N ALA A 111 3.36 10.81 7.21
CA ALA A 111 3.76 9.61 7.94
C ALA A 111 5.16 9.67 8.58
N ASN A 112 6.01 10.65 8.27
CA ASN A 112 7.39 10.79 8.79
C ASN A 112 7.37 11.18 10.27
N GLN A 113 7.27 10.21 11.19
CA GLN A 113 7.00 10.48 12.61
C GLN A 113 8.25 10.82 13.42
N ASP A 114 9.41 10.27 13.07
CA ASP A 114 10.67 10.57 13.77
C ASP A 114 11.40 11.80 13.19
N GLY A 115 10.92 12.34 12.05
CA GLY A 115 11.48 13.50 11.38
C GLY A 115 12.69 13.22 10.49
N ASN A 116 13.13 11.96 10.33
CA ASN A 116 14.37 11.62 9.60
C ASN A 116 14.30 11.86 8.08
N ALA A 117 13.10 12.17 7.55
CA ALA A 117 12.77 12.42 6.15
C ALA A 117 12.80 11.17 5.23
N ILE A 118 12.76 9.97 5.79
CA ILE A 118 12.51 8.69 5.12
C ILE A 118 11.25 8.09 5.74
N ILE A 119 10.25 7.78 4.91
CA ILE A 119 9.02 7.12 5.37
C ILE A 119 9.21 5.61 5.23
N THR A 120 9.19 4.91 6.35
CA THR A 120 9.20 3.44 6.38
C THR A 120 7.81 2.84 6.13
N ILE A 121 7.74 1.57 5.75
CA ILE A 121 6.47 0.84 5.59
C ILE A 121 5.68 0.76 6.92
N GLN A 122 6.36 0.70 8.06
CA GLN A 122 5.71 0.69 9.37
C GLN A 122 5.02 2.03 9.65
N GLU A 123 5.74 3.14 9.53
CA GLU A 123 5.18 4.49 9.70
C GLU A 123 4.01 4.78 8.75
N LEU A 124 4.15 4.41 7.48
CA LEU A 124 3.08 4.58 6.49
C LEU A 124 1.83 3.80 6.88
N PHE A 125 1.98 2.56 7.34
CA PHE A 125 0.86 1.77 7.84
C PHE A 125 0.25 2.40 9.09
N ASP A 126 1.04 2.79 10.08
CA ASP A 126 0.51 3.33 11.34
C ASP A 126 -0.27 4.64 11.11
N TYR A 127 0.25 5.53 10.26
CA TYR A 127 -0.46 6.73 9.81
C TYR A 127 -1.78 6.40 9.10
N VAL A 128 -1.77 5.50 8.12
CA VAL A 128 -2.97 5.15 7.32
C VAL A 128 -4.01 4.43 8.17
N HIS A 129 -3.59 3.45 8.98
CA HIS A 129 -4.46 2.68 9.87
C HIS A 129 -5.14 3.57 10.93
N GLN A 130 -4.41 4.52 11.52
CA GLN A 130 -4.99 5.50 12.45
C GLN A 130 -6.03 6.40 11.76
N ASN A 131 -5.66 7.03 10.64
CA ASN A 131 -6.51 8.03 9.99
C ASN A 131 -7.76 7.41 9.33
N VAL A 132 -7.63 6.29 8.62
CA VAL A 132 -8.78 5.61 7.99
C VAL A 132 -9.78 5.15 9.05
N ARG A 133 -9.33 4.56 10.16
CA ARG A 133 -10.23 4.15 11.25
C ARG A 133 -10.89 5.34 11.94
N MET A 134 -10.17 6.44 12.15
CA MET A 134 -10.74 7.66 12.74
C MET A 134 -11.82 8.25 11.83
N TYR A 135 -11.54 8.37 10.53
CA TYR A 135 -12.46 8.95 9.55
C TYR A 135 -13.70 8.07 9.30
N THR A 136 -13.52 6.75 9.23
CA THR A 136 -14.62 5.78 8.99
C THR A 136 -15.33 5.30 10.25
N GLY A 137 -15.03 5.84 11.43
CA GLY A 137 -15.62 5.39 12.70
C GLY A 137 -15.29 3.93 13.06
N ASN A 138 -14.18 3.39 12.55
CA ASN A 138 -13.75 1.98 12.57
C ASN A 138 -14.52 1.02 11.63
N ILE A 139 -15.32 1.51 10.67
CA ILE A 139 -15.95 0.64 9.67
C ILE A 139 -14.90 0.01 8.73
N GLN A 140 -13.79 0.71 8.49
CA GLN A 140 -12.69 0.26 7.64
C GLN A 140 -11.38 0.16 8.45
N THR A 141 -10.75 -1.01 8.47
CA THR A 141 -9.45 -1.25 9.10
C THR A 141 -8.39 -1.66 8.06
N PRO A 142 -7.48 -0.75 7.68
CA PRO A 142 -6.32 -1.12 6.90
C PRO A 142 -5.47 -2.20 7.58
N THR A 143 -4.82 -3.06 6.79
CA THR A 143 -3.96 -4.15 7.30
C THR A 143 -2.60 -4.16 6.61
N LEU A 144 -1.55 -4.53 7.33
CA LEU A 144 -0.20 -4.74 6.81
C LEU A 144 0.25 -6.19 7.09
N THR A 145 0.59 -6.94 6.04
CA THR A 145 0.94 -8.38 6.11
C THR A 145 2.13 -8.73 5.20
N GLY A 146 2.63 -9.96 5.28
CA GLY A 146 3.80 -10.45 4.54
C GLY A 146 5.05 -10.64 5.40
N ASN A 147 6.20 -10.82 4.75
CA ASN A 147 7.50 -11.02 5.40
C ASN A 147 8.49 -9.98 4.86
N PHE A 148 8.82 -8.97 5.67
CA PHE A 148 9.56 -7.78 5.28
C PHE A 148 10.32 -7.14 6.46
N ASP A 149 11.39 -6.41 6.18
CA ASP A 149 11.99 -5.50 7.17
C ASP A 149 11.04 -4.33 7.41
N ARG A 150 10.57 -4.12 8.66
CA ARG A 150 9.65 -3.03 9.01
C ARG A 150 10.20 -1.63 8.70
N ARG A 151 11.53 -1.50 8.60
CA ARG A 151 12.23 -0.25 8.24
C ARG A 151 12.36 -0.06 6.73
N MET A 152 11.82 -0.96 5.89
CA MET A 152 11.82 -0.85 4.43
C MET A 152 11.36 0.56 4.00
N PRO A 153 12.22 1.37 3.35
CA PRO A 153 11.83 2.69 2.86
C PRO A 153 10.81 2.59 1.74
N VAL A 154 9.70 3.32 1.85
CA VAL A 154 8.63 3.35 0.85
C VAL A 154 8.43 4.73 0.23
N ALA A 155 8.86 5.78 0.93
CA ALA A 155 9.06 7.12 0.41
C ALA A 155 10.15 7.85 1.21
N PHE A 156 10.40 9.10 0.85
CA PHE A 156 11.18 10.08 1.61
C PHE A 156 10.39 11.40 1.56
N VAL A 157 10.68 12.31 2.47
CA VAL A 157 10.15 13.67 2.47
C VAL A 157 11.15 14.58 1.75
N ARG A 158 10.66 15.57 1.01
CA ARG A 158 11.52 16.65 0.49
C ARG A 158 11.43 17.82 1.45
N GLY A 159 12.58 18.44 1.76
CA GLY A 159 12.56 19.82 2.25
C GLY A 159 12.02 20.77 1.18
N GLU A 160 11.49 21.91 1.62
CA GLU A 160 11.08 23.04 0.77
C GLU A 160 12.30 23.79 0.19
#